data_AF-A0A542G909-F1
#
_entry.id   AF-A0A542G909-F1
#
_cell.length_a   1.000
_cell.length_b   1.000
_cell.length_c   1.000
_cell.angle_alpha   90.00
_cell.angle_beta   90.00
_cell.angle_gamma   90.00
#
_symmetry.space_group_name_H-M   'P 1'
#
loop_
_entity.id
_entity.type
_entity.pdbx_description
1 polymer ?
#
loop_
_entity_poly.entity_id
_entity_poly.type
_entity_poly.pdbx_seq_one_letter_code
_entity_poly.pdbx_strand_id
1 'polypeptide(L)'
;MPVTGRSVTAAVLLVIGTGLALLGVLVHYGFMRVYGDVTGTAFGGLIWGLTAGPSRLALLLVAVFAVIGFMLSTRRWMRRTAAAIPVLMLVGMFAVTPLALGQRFEKQYVSSPQCVIEGTDEPMAAADREAQQVFDSISHIGQFNGGGMSGVGGCTRWFKLSGDVDVLQHYRATLPAARWEVVEDDGHHLRAHLHGRVFDVMPCPGGGVIWAVNDDDPSYGQGKPELAGTEICPHDL
;
A
#
# COMPACT_ATOMS: atom_id res chain seq x y z
N MET A 1 16.47 -49.68 25.83
CA MET A 1 16.32 -48.26 26.22
C MET A 1 15.87 -47.39 25.03
N PRO A 2 14.59 -47.40 24.60
CA PRO A 2 14.15 -46.60 23.44
C PRO A 2 13.39 -45.30 23.79
N VAL A 3 13.07 -45.07 25.08
CA VAL A 3 12.14 -44.00 25.49
C VAL A 3 12.77 -42.60 25.47
N THR A 4 14.08 -42.49 25.71
CA THR A 4 14.80 -41.20 25.76
C THR A 4 15.03 -40.59 24.37
N GLY A 5 15.35 -41.40 23.36
CA GLY A 5 15.63 -40.93 21.99
C GLY A 5 14.46 -40.19 21.35
N ARG A 6 13.24 -40.76 21.40
CA ARG A 6 12.04 -40.14 20.82
C ARG A 6 11.69 -38.80 21.46
N SER A 7 11.84 -38.68 22.78
CA SER A 7 11.59 -37.42 23.48
C SER A 7 12.60 -36.33 23.15
N VAL A 8 13.88 -36.70 22.97
CA VAL A 8 14.94 -35.76 22.56
C VAL A 8 14.69 -35.29 21.13
N THR A 9 14.38 -36.18 20.20
CA THR A 9 14.04 -35.82 18.81
C THR A 9 12.81 -34.90 18.75
N ALA A 10 11.75 -35.21 19.51
CA ALA A 10 10.57 -34.36 19.57
C ALA A 10 10.89 -32.96 20.12
N ALA A 11 11.74 -32.86 21.16
CA ALA A 11 12.18 -31.59 21.70
C ALA A 11 12.97 -30.76 20.67
N VAL A 12 13.91 -31.38 19.95
CA VAL A 12 14.69 -30.71 18.89
C VAL A 12 13.76 -30.21 17.77
N LEU A 13 12.79 -31.01 17.33
CA LEU A 13 11.83 -30.60 16.31
C LEU A 13 10.96 -29.43 16.76
N LEU A 14 10.56 -29.38 18.03
CA LEU A 14 9.82 -28.24 18.60
C LEU A 14 10.65 -26.97 18.62
N VAL A 15 11.94 -27.05 18.96
CA VAL A 15 12.86 -25.90 18.92
C VAL A 15 13.02 -25.39 17.49
N ILE A 16 13.28 -26.28 16.54
CA ILE A 16 13.39 -25.93 15.11
C ILE A 16 12.09 -25.31 14.62
N GLY A 17 10.94 -25.92 14.93
CA GLY A 17 9.63 -25.42 14.53
C GLY A 17 9.32 -24.03 15.11
N THR A 18 9.74 -23.78 16.35
CA THR A 18 9.60 -22.45 16.98
C THR A 18 10.48 -21.41 16.27
N GLY A 19 11.72 -21.76 15.94
CA GLY A 19 12.62 -20.88 15.18
C GLY A 19 12.07 -20.56 13.78
N LEU A 20 11.54 -21.57 13.08
CA LEU A 20 10.90 -21.39 11.77
C LEU A 20 9.63 -20.54 11.86
N ALA A 21 8.83 -20.70 12.92
CA ALA A 21 7.66 -19.87 13.16
C ALA A 21 8.04 -18.39 13.30
N LEU A 22 9.05 -18.10 14.12
CA LEU A 22 9.57 -16.74 14.30
C LEU A 22 10.08 -16.16 12.97
N LEU A 23 10.88 -16.93 12.22
CA LEU A 23 11.37 -16.53 10.91
C LEU A 23 10.21 -16.24 9.93
N GLY A 24 9.17 -17.07 9.95
CA GLY A 24 7.98 -16.87 9.13
C GLY A 24 7.23 -15.58 9.47
N VAL A 25 7.12 -15.22 10.76
CA VAL A 25 6.54 -13.93 11.18
C VAL A 25 7.39 -12.76 10.67
N LEU A 26 8.73 -12.84 10.76
CA LEU A 26 9.63 -11.80 10.26
C LEU A 26 9.56 -11.63 8.74
N VAL A 27 9.51 -12.75 8.00
CA VAL A 27 9.34 -12.73 6.54
C VAL A 27 7.98 -12.14 6.18
N HIS A 28 6.90 -12.48 6.90
CA HIS A 28 5.59 -11.87 6.70
C HIS A 28 5.63 -10.36 6.93
N TYR A 29 6.23 -9.91 8.03
CA TYR A 29 6.42 -8.49 8.33
C TYR A 29 7.16 -7.77 7.19
N GLY A 30 8.30 -8.32 6.74
CA GLY A 30 9.08 -7.73 5.64
C GLY A 30 8.30 -7.67 4.33
N PHE A 31 7.57 -8.74 4.00
CA PHE A 31 6.71 -8.78 2.82
C PHE A 31 5.58 -7.75 2.90
N MET A 32 4.86 -7.66 4.00
CA MET A 32 3.77 -6.69 4.17
C MET A 32 4.29 -5.25 4.16
N ARG A 33 5.48 -5.00 4.69
CA ARG A 33 6.12 -3.68 4.66
C ARG A 33 6.46 -3.21 3.24
N VAL A 34 6.75 -4.13 2.32
CA VAL A 34 7.17 -3.78 0.95
C VAL A 34 6.03 -3.91 -0.05
N TYR A 35 5.21 -4.96 0.09
CA TYR A 35 4.19 -5.36 -0.88
C TYR A 35 2.78 -5.40 -0.31
N GLY A 36 2.60 -5.27 1.01
CA GLY A 36 1.29 -5.34 1.64
C GLY A 36 0.31 -4.29 1.15
N ASP A 37 -0.91 -4.72 0.84
CA ASP A 37 -2.02 -3.82 0.52
C ASP A 37 -2.42 -3.02 1.76
N VAL A 38 -2.36 -1.70 1.61
CA VAL A 38 -2.56 -0.72 2.66
C VAL A 38 -4.04 -0.32 2.82
N THR A 39 -4.88 -0.64 1.85
CA THR A 39 -6.32 -0.30 1.86
C THR A 39 -7.16 -1.25 2.74
N GLY A 40 -6.60 -2.41 3.10
CA GLY A 40 -7.28 -3.46 3.85
C GLY A 40 -7.12 -3.39 5.38
N THR A 41 -7.99 -4.11 6.09
CA THR A 41 -7.84 -4.35 7.54
C THR A 41 -6.64 -5.26 7.83
N ALA A 42 -6.18 -5.31 9.09
CA ALA A 42 -5.12 -6.25 9.53
C ALA A 42 -5.41 -7.71 9.13
N PHE A 43 -6.68 -8.10 9.16
CA PHE A 43 -7.13 -9.42 8.73
C PHE A 43 -7.02 -9.60 7.22
N GLY A 44 -7.40 -8.59 6.43
CA GLY A 44 -7.19 -8.57 4.98
C GLY A 44 -5.71 -8.70 4.62
N GLY A 45 -4.84 -7.94 5.29
CA GLY A 45 -3.39 -8.04 5.11
C GLY A 45 -2.81 -9.41 5.46
N LEU A 46 -3.31 -10.06 6.53
CA LEU A 46 -2.92 -11.43 6.87
C LEU A 46 -3.33 -12.42 5.77
N ILE A 47 -4.59 -12.37 5.32
CA ILE A 47 -5.09 -13.23 4.24
C ILE A 47 -4.25 -13.03 2.99
N TRP A 48 -4.00 -11.78 2.62
CA TRP A 48 -3.20 -11.45 1.45
C TRP A 48 -1.77 -12.00 1.54
N GLY A 49 -1.12 -11.84 2.71
CA GLY A 49 0.19 -12.45 2.96
C GLY A 49 0.17 -13.99 2.90
N LEU A 50 -0.95 -14.63 3.21
CA LEU A 50 -1.14 -16.09 3.12
C LEU A 50 -1.55 -16.58 1.72
N THR A 51 -2.14 -15.74 0.87
CA THR A 51 -2.59 -16.16 -0.47
C THR A 51 -1.58 -15.77 -1.55
N ALA A 52 -1.08 -14.55 -1.49
CA ALA A 52 -0.14 -13.97 -2.45
C ALA A 52 1.32 -14.00 -1.96
N GLY A 53 1.53 -14.05 -0.63
CA GLY A 53 2.85 -13.93 -0.02
C GLY A 53 3.54 -15.26 0.33
N PRO A 54 4.82 -15.17 0.76
CA PRO A 54 5.62 -16.33 1.19
C PRO A 54 5.13 -16.94 2.52
N SER A 55 4.20 -16.27 3.23
CA SER A 55 3.75 -16.68 4.56
C SER A 55 3.06 -18.04 4.57
N ARG A 56 2.41 -18.43 3.45
CA ARG A 56 1.83 -19.78 3.30
C ARG A 56 2.88 -20.87 3.35
N LEU A 57 3.99 -20.68 2.64
CA LEU A 57 5.08 -21.65 2.59
C LEU A 57 5.72 -21.79 3.97
N ALA A 58 5.93 -20.68 4.67
CA ALA A 58 6.42 -20.68 6.04
C ALA A 58 5.46 -21.43 6.99
N LEU A 59 4.16 -21.17 6.90
CA LEU A 59 3.15 -21.85 7.72
C LEU A 59 3.10 -23.36 7.44
N LEU A 60 3.14 -23.77 6.16
CA LEU A 60 3.17 -25.17 5.77
C LEU A 60 4.40 -25.88 6.32
N LEU A 61 5.58 -25.26 6.21
CA LEU A 61 6.81 -25.81 6.75
C LEU A 61 6.71 -26.02 8.26
N VAL A 62 6.26 -24.99 9.00
CA VAL A 62 6.06 -25.07 10.46
C VAL A 62 5.05 -26.14 10.84
N ALA A 63 3.95 -26.27 10.09
CA ALA A 63 2.93 -27.29 10.31
C ALA A 63 3.51 -28.72 10.17
N VAL A 64 4.39 -28.96 9.19
CA VAL A 64 5.05 -30.26 9.02
C VAL A 64 5.87 -30.63 10.26
N PHE A 65 6.72 -29.71 10.76
CA PHE A 65 7.52 -29.95 11.96
C PHE A 65 6.64 -30.16 13.21
N ALA A 66 5.56 -29.39 13.34
CA ALA A 66 4.60 -29.54 14.41
C ALA A 66 3.91 -30.92 14.39
N VAL A 67 3.47 -31.39 13.22
CA VAL A 67 2.81 -32.70 13.07
C VAL A 67 3.78 -33.84 13.40
N ILE A 68 5.02 -33.77 12.91
CA ILE A 68 6.03 -34.79 13.21
C ILE A 68 6.34 -34.81 14.72
N GLY A 69 6.55 -33.65 15.34
CA GLY A 69 6.77 -33.54 16.78
C GLY A 69 5.58 -34.04 17.60
N PHE A 70 4.36 -33.79 17.14
CA PHE A 70 3.13 -34.27 17.78
C PHE A 70 3.00 -35.79 17.71
N MET A 71 3.31 -36.40 16.57
CA MET A 71 3.24 -37.86 16.39
C MET A 71 4.32 -38.61 17.17
N LEU A 72 5.52 -38.02 17.28
CA LEU A 72 6.63 -38.64 18.01
C LEU A 72 6.53 -38.48 19.54
N SER A 73 5.77 -37.49 20.02
CA SER A 73 5.73 -37.18 21.44
C SER A 73 4.65 -37.95 22.21
N THR A 74 5.07 -38.70 23.22
CA THR A 74 4.18 -39.38 24.17
C THR A 74 3.72 -38.48 25.32
N ARG A 75 4.38 -37.33 25.52
CA ARG A 75 4.07 -36.40 26.63
C ARG A 75 3.01 -35.38 26.20
N ARG A 76 1.91 -35.31 26.97
CA ARG A 76 0.78 -34.39 26.69
C ARG A 76 1.20 -32.93 26.53
N TRP A 77 2.15 -32.45 27.35
CA TRP A 77 2.60 -31.05 27.28
C TRP A 77 3.30 -30.73 25.94
N MET A 78 4.20 -31.59 25.46
CA MET A 78 4.87 -31.42 24.17
C MET A 78 3.89 -31.45 22.98
N ARG A 79 2.84 -32.29 23.04
CA ARG A 79 1.77 -32.29 22.02
C ARG A 79 1.00 -30.97 22.00
N ARG A 80 0.73 -30.38 23.17
CA ARG A 80 0.10 -29.04 23.25
C ARG A 80 1.02 -27.98 22.66
N THR A 81 2.32 -28.01 22.96
CA THR A 81 3.30 -27.08 22.39
C THR A 81 3.37 -27.21 20.87
N ALA A 82 3.41 -28.44 20.34
CA ALA A 82 3.40 -28.69 18.90
C ALA A 82 2.19 -28.06 18.21
N ALA A 83 0.99 -28.23 18.79
CA ALA A 83 -0.23 -27.61 18.26
C ALA A 83 -0.25 -26.09 18.42
N ALA A 84 0.36 -25.55 19.47
CA ALA A 84 0.38 -24.11 19.74
C ALA A 84 1.30 -23.34 18.80
N ILE A 85 2.42 -23.92 18.34
CA ILE A 85 3.40 -23.23 17.47
C ILE A 85 2.76 -22.60 16.21
N PRO A 86 2.04 -23.34 15.34
CA PRO A 86 1.44 -22.75 14.15
C PRO A 86 0.33 -21.72 14.48
N VAL A 87 -0.40 -21.90 15.58
CA VAL A 87 -1.40 -20.94 16.05
C VAL A 87 -0.73 -19.64 16.49
N LEU A 88 0.32 -19.72 17.29
CA LEU A 88 1.10 -18.57 17.76
C LEU A 88 1.79 -17.85 16.59
N MET A 89 2.21 -18.57 15.57
CA MET A 89 2.73 -17.98 14.33
C MET A 89 1.67 -17.12 13.63
N LEU A 90 0.45 -17.62 13.47
CA LEU A 90 -0.66 -16.87 12.86
C LEU A 90 -1.03 -15.64 13.69
N VAL A 91 -1.10 -15.79 15.02
CA VAL A 91 -1.33 -14.66 15.94
C VAL A 91 -0.20 -13.63 15.82
N GLY A 92 1.04 -14.08 15.73
CA GLY A 92 2.20 -13.21 15.52
C GLY A 92 2.13 -12.46 14.20
N MET A 93 1.81 -13.15 13.09
CA MET A 93 1.60 -12.52 11.79
C MET A 93 0.53 -11.44 11.86
N PHE A 94 -0.66 -11.79 12.37
CA PHE A 94 -1.76 -10.84 12.56
C PHE A 94 -1.35 -9.61 13.37
N ALA A 95 -0.60 -9.80 14.46
CA ALA A 95 -0.17 -8.72 15.33
C ALA A 95 0.86 -7.79 14.66
N VAL A 96 1.72 -8.30 13.78
CA VAL A 96 2.74 -7.49 13.09
C VAL A 96 2.23 -6.86 11.79
N THR A 97 1.13 -7.35 11.21
CA THR A 97 0.55 -6.80 9.97
C THR A 97 0.24 -5.30 10.08
N PRO A 98 -0.44 -4.78 11.12
CA PRO A 98 -0.70 -3.34 11.25
C PRO A 98 0.58 -2.51 11.33
N LEU A 99 1.60 -3.01 12.04
CA LEU A 99 2.89 -2.34 12.18
C LEU A 99 3.63 -2.27 10.83
N ALA A 100 3.62 -3.38 10.08
CA ALA A 100 4.24 -3.47 8.76
C ALA A 100 3.57 -2.52 7.76
N LEU A 101 2.24 -2.52 7.73
CA LEU A 101 1.45 -1.66 6.87
C LEU A 101 1.62 -0.18 7.27
N GLY A 102 1.64 0.14 8.57
CA GLY A 102 1.91 1.49 9.07
C GLY A 102 3.29 2.01 8.63
N GLN A 103 4.32 1.18 8.72
CA GLN A 103 5.66 1.53 8.21
C GLN A 103 5.72 1.68 6.69
N ARG A 104 4.92 0.91 5.94
CA ARG A 104 4.78 1.11 4.50
C ARG A 104 4.11 2.45 4.21
N PHE A 105 3.02 2.73 4.92
CA PHE A 105 2.28 3.98 4.83
C PHE A 105 3.18 5.19 5.07
N GLU A 106 3.91 5.26 6.19
CA GLU A 106 4.79 6.38 6.50
C GLU A 106 5.91 6.61 5.48
N LYS A 107 6.40 5.55 4.83
CA LYS A 107 7.54 5.65 3.90
C LYS A 107 7.14 5.89 2.46
N GLN A 108 6.02 5.31 2.05
CA GLN A 108 5.60 5.34 0.65
C GLN A 108 4.53 6.41 0.42
N TYR A 109 3.77 6.78 1.44
CA TYR A 109 2.64 7.68 1.31
C TYR A 109 2.76 8.94 2.15
N VAL A 110 2.43 10.08 1.54
CA VAL A 110 2.36 11.39 2.17
C VAL A 110 0.94 11.95 2.07
N SER A 111 0.50 12.69 3.09
CA SER A 111 -0.82 13.35 3.08
C SER A 111 -0.86 14.56 2.14
N SER A 112 0.30 15.15 1.87
CA SER A 112 0.45 16.25 0.91
C SER A 112 1.11 15.72 -0.36
N PRO A 113 0.54 15.95 -1.55
CA PRO A 113 1.16 15.57 -2.82
C PRO A 113 2.51 16.26 -2.96
N GLN A 114 3.54 15.55 -3.41
CA GLN A 114 4.87 16.12 -3.63
C GLN A 114 5.27 16.03 -5.11
N CYS A 115 5.27 17.15 -5.81
CA CYS A 115 5.68 17.32 -7.21
C CYS A 115 7.18 17.51 -7.40
N VAL A 116 7.83 18.17 -6.45
CA VAL A 116 9.25 18.53 -6.55
C VAL A 116 10.14 17.31 -6.30
N ILE A 117 10.97 16.96 -7.29
CA ILE A 117 12.04 15.96 -7.14
C ILE A 117 13.36 16.71 -6.90
N GLU A 118 14.00 16.49 -5.76
CA GLU A 118 15.31 17.09 -5.48
C GLU A 118 16.36 16.61 -6.50
N GLY A 119 17.05 17.56 -7.15
CA GLY A 119 18.15 17.27 -8.08
C GLY A 119 17.78 17.28 -9.57
N THR A 120 16.57 17.73 -9.95
CA THR A 120 16.22 17.97 -11.37
C THR A 120 16.79 19.30 -11.87
N ASP A 121 17.27 19.31 -13.13
CA ASP A 121 17.71 20.53 -13.82
C ASP A 121 16.52 21.44 -14.20
N GLU A 122 16.75 22.75 -14.29
CA GLU A 122 15.81 23.68 -14.92
C GLU A 122 15.71 23.36 -16.43
N PRO A 123 14.51 23.29 -17.05
CA PRO A 123 13.22 23.87 -16.68
C PRO A 123 12.24 22.96 -15.92
N MET A 124 12.55 21.67 -15.73
CA MET A 124 11.64 20.74 -15.03
C MET A 124 11.39 21.17 -13.58
N ALA A 125 12.42 21.67 -12.91
CA ALA A 125 12.29 22.13 -11.52
C ALA A 125 11.33 23.33 -11.37
N ALA A 126 11.22 24.21 -12.37
CA ALA A 126 10.21 25.27 -12.37
C ALA A 126 8.78 24.71 -12.51
N ALA A 127 8.55 23.85 -13.49
CA ALA A 127 7.24 23.21 -13.71
C ALA A 127 6.76 22.40 -12.50
N ASP A 128 7.67 21.66 -11.84
CA ASP A 128 7.37 20.90 -10.63
C ASP A 128 6.99 21.81 -9.45
N ARG A 129 7.64 22.96 -9.29
CA ARG A 129 7.30 23.94 -8.24
C ARG A 129 5.95 24.59 -8.49
N GLU A 130 5.64 24.92 -9.74
CA GLU A 130 4.33 25.48 -10.09
C GLU A 130 3.21 24.47 -9.87
N ALA A 131 3.43 23.22 -10.27
CA ALA A 131 2.46 22.16 -10.02
C ALA A 131 2.31 21.88 -8.50
N GLN A 132 3.40 21.93 -7.72
CA GLN A 132 3.32 21.84 -6.26
C GLN A 132 2.42 22.93 -5.66
N GLN A 133 2.52 24.18 -6.14
CA GLN A 133 1.67 25.27 -5.67
C GLN A 133 0.19 25.05 -5.98
N VAL A 134 -0.13 24.39 -7.10
CA VAL A 134 -1.51 24.01 -7.43
C VAL A 134 -2.04 23.01 -6.41
N PHE A 135 -1.28 21.94 -6.12
CA PHE A 135 -1.65 20.96 -5.10
C PHE A 135 -1.78 21.61 -3.71
N ASP A 136 -0.83 22.42 -3.29
CA ASP A 136 -0.88 23.09 -1.97
C ASP A 136 -2.07 24.05 -1.83
N SER A 137 -2.70 24.48 -2.93
CA SER A 137 -3.87 25.36 -2.91
C SER A 137 -5.19 24.65 -2.60
N ILE A 138 -5.21 23.31 -2.59
CA ILE A 138 -6.44 22.50 -2.46
C ILE A 138 -6.26 21.49 -1.31
N SER A 139 -7.30 21.30 -0.51
CA SER A 139 -7.30 20.22 0.48
C SER A 139 -7.48 18.88 -0.22
N HIS A 140 -6.51 17.99 -0.08
CA HIS A 140 -6.56 16.68 -0.69
C HIS A 140 -7.15 15.60 0.23
N ILE A 141 -7.74 14.59 -0.41
CA ILE A 141 -8.14 13.35 0.22
C ILE A 141 -7.20 12.23 -0.16
N GLY A 142 -7.09 11.28 0.75
CA GLY A 142 -6.29 10.08 0.53
C GLY A 142 -4.81 10.31 0.76
N GLN A 143 -4.06 9.33 0.31
CA GLN A 143 -2.65 9.18 0.59
C GLN A 143 -1.89 9.07 -0.71
N PHE A 144 -0.97 10.00 -0.95
CA PHE A 144 -0.24 10.11 -2.22
C PHE A 144 1.01 9.28 -2.19
N ASN A 145 1.23 8.45 -3.21
CA ASN A 145 2.49 7.75 -3.36
C ASN A 145 3.59 8.79 -3.65
N GLY A 146 4.74 8.72 -2.95
CA GLY A 146 5.84 9.68 -3.12
C GLY A 146 6.49 9.68 -4.52
N GLY A 147 6.17 8.71 -5.38
CA GLY A 147 6.56 8.69 -6.79
C GLY A 147 5.38 8.95 -7.71
N GLY A 148 5.23 10.18 -8.19
CA GLY A 148 4.37 10.49 -9.32
C GLY A 148 5.18 10.75 -10.58
N MET A 149 4.52 10.81 -11.74
CA MET A 149 5.16 11.24 -12.97
C MET A 149 5.16 12.77 -13.04
N SER A 150 6.36 13.34 -13.06
CA SER A 150 6.57 14.74 -13.40
C SER A 150 7.00 14.81 -14.87
N GLY A 151 6.29 15.60 -15.65
CA GLY A 151 6.59 15.88 -17.06
C GLY A 151 6.96 17.36 -17.24
N VAL A 152 7.34 17.73 -18.46
CA VAL A 152 7.76 19.11 -18.79
C VAL A 152 6.63 20.13 -18.56
N GLY A 153 5.36 19.70 -18.61
CA GLY A 153 4.20 20.54 -18.31
C GLY A 153 3.30 19.96 -17.24
N GLY A 154 3.86 19.71 -16.05
CA GLY A 154 3.06 19.47 -14.85
C GLY A 154 3.24 18.11 -14.22
N CYS A 155 2.40 17.84 -13.23
CA CYS A 155 2.63 16.82 -12.23
C CYS A 155 1.38 15.94 -12.07
N THR A 156 1.55 14.65 -12.33
CA THR A 156 0.51 13.63 -12.10
C THR A 156 0.78 12.94 -10.78
N ARG A 157 -0.23 12.88 -9.92
CA ARG A 157 -0.14 12.23 -8.61
C ARG A 157 -1.31 11.29 -8.41
N TRP A 158 -0.98 10.07 -8.03
CA TRP A 158 -1.97 9.07 -7.63
C TRP A 158 -2.10 9.03 -6.13
N PHE A 159 -3.32 8.81 -5.66
CA PHE A 159 -3.61 8.63 -4.25
C PHE A 159 -4.47 7.41 -4.02
N LYS A 160 -4.28 6.80 -2.85
CA LYS A 160 -5.12 5.73 -2.31
C LYS A 160 -6.07 6.27 -1.26
N LEU A 161 -7.26 5.70 -1.16
CA LEU A 161 -8.22 5.98 -0.10
C LEU A 161 -8.25 4.85 0.92
N SER A 162 -8.50 5.19 2.18
CA SER A 162 -8.63 4.22 3.29
C SER A 162 -10.08 3.78 3.53
N GLY A 163 -11.01 4.19 2.67
CA GLY A 163 -12.42 3.84 2.73
C GLY A 163 -13.19 4.35 1.51
N ASP A 164 -14.50 4.10 1.50
CA ASP A 164 -15.40 4.47 0.41
C ASP A 164 -15.73 5.97 0.46
N VAL A 165 -14.75 6.80 0.09
CA VAL A 165 -14.93 8.25 -0.10
C VAL A 165 -15.22 8.51 -1.57
N ASP A 166 -16.30 9.23 -1.85
CA ASP A 166 -16.57 9.73 -3.20
C ASP A 166 -15.56 10.85 -3.53
N VAL A 167 -14.58 10.50 -4.37
CA VAL A 167 -13.52 11.40 -4.81
C VAL A 167 -14.08 12.66 -5.46
N LEU A 168 -15.00 12.49 -6.40
CA LEU A 168 -15.53 13.61 -7.17
C LEU A 168 -16.39 14.51 -6.28
N GLN A 169 -17.18 13.94 -5.37
CA GLN A 169 -17.94 14.73 -4.41
C GLN A 169 -17.03 15.59 -3.51
N HIS A 170 -15.90 15.06 -3.05
CA HIS A 170 -14.93 15.84 -2.26
C HIS A 170 -14.37 17.03 -3.04
N TYR A 171 -13.92 16.82 -4.27
CA TYR A 171 -13.32 17.89 -5.07
C TYR A 171 -14.36 18.88 -5.62
N ARG A 172 -15.60 18.45 -5.88
CA ARG A 172 -16.73 19.36 -6.16
C ARG A 172 -16.96 20.37 -5.04
N ALA A 173 -16.76 19.96 -3.78
CA ALA A 173 -16.89 20.86 -2.64
C ALA A 173 -15.62 21.72 -2.43
N THR A 174 -14.44 21.12 -2.60
CA THR A 174 -13.17 21.76 -2.22
C THR A 174 -12.69 22.77 -3.26
N LEU A 175 -12.86 22.50 -4.56
CA LEU A 175 -12.37 23.39 -5.63
C LEU A 175 -13.04 24.78 -5.57
N PRO A 176 -14.38 24.90 -5.51
CA PRO A 176 -15.02 26.20 -5.38
C PRO A 176 -14.66 26.92 -4.08
N ALA A 177 -14.48 26.18 -2.98
CA ALA A 177 -14.07 26.74 -1.69
C ALA A 177 -12.66 27.37 -1.76
N ALA A 178 -11.78 26.80 -2.58
CA ALA A 178 -10.45 27.34 -2.90
C ALA A 178 -10.47 28.35 -4.07
N ARG A 179 -11.65 28.79 -4.53
CA ARG A 179 -11.87 29.73 -5.64
C ARG A 179 -11.48 29.22 -7.03
N TRP A 180 -11.31 27.91 -7.18
CA TRP A 180 -11.17 27.29 -8.49
C TRP A 180 -12.51 27.23 -9.20
N GLU A 181 -12.53 27.56 -10.49
CA GLU A 181 -13.72 27.49 -11.32
C GLU A 181 -13.80 26.12 -11.98
N VAL A 182 -14.83 25.33 -11.66
CA VAL A 182 -15.07 24.02 -12.30
C VAL A 182 -15.59 24.26 -13.71
N VAL A 183 -14.83 23.82 -14.71
CA VAL A 183 -15.16 24.01 -16.14
C VAL A 183 -15.64 22.72 -16.80
N GLU A 184 -15.37 21.56 -16.21
CA GLU A 184 -15.82 20.25 -16.69
C GLU A 184 -16.19 19.35 -15.51
N ASP A 185 -17.35 18.70 -15.58
CA ASP A 185 -17.81 17.66 -14.65
C ASP A 185 -18.73 16.71 -15.42
N ASP A 186 -18.24 15.54 -15.79
CA ASP A 186 -18.99 14.54 -16.57
C ASP A 186 -19.49 13.36 -15.70
N GLY A 187 -19.28 13.44 -14.38
CA GLY A 187 -19.59 12.36 -13.44
C GLY A 187 -18.51 11.29 -13.27
N HIS A 188 -17.47 11.30 -14.12
CA HIS A 188 -16.30 10.41 -14.06
C HIS A 188 -14.98 11.19 -14.01
N HIS A 189 -15.00 12.48 -14.28
CA HIS A 189 -13.87 13.36 -14.38
C HIS A 189 -14.32 14.78 -13.99
N LEU A 190 -13.41 15.53 -13.35
CA LEU A 190 -13.65 16.90 -12.92
C LEU A 190 -12.42 17.75 -13.24
N ARG A 191 -12.63 18.86 -13.96
CA ARG A 191 -11.60 19.85 -14.31
C ARG A 191 -11.94 21.22 -13.74
N ALA A 192 -10.95 21.89 -13.18
CA ALA A 192 -11.09 23.27 -12.72
C ALA A 192 -9.90 24.16 -13.06
N HIS A 193 -10.15 25.47 -13.18
CA HIS A 193 -9.17 26.48 -13.59
C HIS A 193 -8.99 27.55 -12.50
N LEU A 194 -7.77 28.07 -12.37
CA LEU A 194 -7.46 29.23 -11.52
C LEU A 194 -6.22 30.00 -12.00
N HIS A 195 -6.45 31.19 -12.57
CA HIS A 195 -5.39 32.09 -13.06
C HIS A 195 -4.40 31.41 -14.02
N GLY A 196 -4.91 30.77 -15.08
CA GLY A 196 -4.07 30.06 -16.05
C GLY A 196 -3.48 28.75 -15.52
N ARG A 197 -4.02 28.18 -14.44
CA ARG A 197 -3.64 26.86 -13.94
C ARG A 197 -4.82 25.92 -14.05
N VAL A 198 -4.53 24.64 -14.28
CA VAL A 198 -5.52 23.58 -14.46
C VAL A 198 -5.33 22.52 -13.39
N PHE A 199 -6.46 22.03 -12.88
CA PHE A 199 -6.57 20.93 -11.94
C PHE A 199 -7.58 19.91 -12.44
N ASP A 200 -7.11 18.70 -12.75
CA ASP A 200 -7.92 17.58 -13.22
C ASP A 200 -7.92 16.47 -12.16
N VAL A 201 -9.09 15.88 -11.88
CA VAL A 201 -9.20 14.71 -11.00
C VAL A 201 -10.11 13.66 -11.62
N MET A 202 -9.68 12.41 -11.50
CA MET A 202 -10.42 11.23 -11.93
C MET A 202 -10.37 10.14 -10.83
N PRO A 203 -11.51 9.54 -10.45
CA PRO A 203 -11.54 8.42 -9.52
C PRO A 203 -10.96 7.16 -10.17
N CYS A 204 -10.25 6.36 -9.37
CA CYS A 204 -9.75 5.05 -9.74
C CYS A 204 -10.23 4.02 -8.71
N PRO A 205 -10.30 2.72 -9.03
CA PRO A 205 -10.50 1.69 -8.02
C PRO A 205 -9.50 1.85 -6.86
N GLY A 206 -9.99 1.98 -5.62
CA GLY A 206 -9.15 2.18 -4.43
C GLY A 206 -8.62 3.61 -4.20
N GLY A 207 -8.93 4.58 -5.06
CA GLY A 207 -8.43 5.95 -4.91
C GLY A 207 -8.70 6.86 -6.09
N GLY A 208 -7.66 7.51 -6.61
CA GLY A 208 -7.78 8.40 -7.76
C GLY A 208 -6.45 8.92 -8.29
N VAL A 209 -6.55 9.67 -9.38
CA VAL A 209 -5.43 10.38 -10.00
C VAL A 209 -5.77 11.86 -10.09
N ILE A 210 -4.78 12.69 -9.83
CA ILE A 210 -4.85 14.14 -9.96
C ILE A 210 -3.75 14.58 -10.92
N TRP A 211 -4.08 15.53 -11.78
CA TRP A 211 -3.13 16.19 -12.64
C TRP A 211 -3.22 17.71 -12.44
N ALA A 212 -2.05 18.33 -12.27
CA ALA A 212 -1.91 19.77 -12.07
C ALA A 212 -0.88 20.33 -13.05
N VAL A 213 -1.26 21.40 -13.77
CA VAL A 213 -0.49 21.98 -14.88
C VAL A 213 -0.81 23.47 -15.06
N ASN A 214 0.06 24.19 -15.76
CA ASN A 214 -0.16 25.55 -16.24
C ASN A 214 -0.82 25.51 -17.64
N ASP A 215 -1.92 26.23 -17.83
CA ASP A 215 -2.76 26.26 -19.04
C ASP A 215 -1.98 26.79 -20.27
N ASP A 216 -0.92 27.59 -20.03
CA ASP A 216 -0.06 28.13 -21.08
C ASP A 216 1.00 27.12 -21.61
N ASP A 217 1.08 25.91 -21.05
CA ASP A 217 2.06 24.92 -21.45
C ASP A 217 1.64 24.17 -22.73
N PRO A 218 2.45 24.17 -23.81
CA PRO A 218 2.12 23.49 -25.07
C PRO A 218 2.05 21.96 -24.97
N SER A 219 2.51 21.36 -23.87
CA SER A 219 2.34 19.93 -23.56
C SER A 219 0.99 19.62 -22.89
N TYR A 220 0.20 20.65 -22.54
CA TYR A 220 -1.17 20.50 -22.08
C TYR A 220 -2.00 19.73 -23.13
N GLY A 221 -2.54 18.59 -22.71
CA GLY A 221 -3.32 17.68 -23.57
C GLY A 221 -2.51 16.62 -24.32
N GLN A 222 -1.17 16.59 -24.24
CA GLN A 222 -0.39 15.45 -24.75
C GLN A 222 -0.45 14.21 -23.84
N GLY A 223 -0.98 14.37 -22.62
CA GLY A 223 -1.43 13.29 -21.73
C GLY A 223 -2.94 13.32 -21.49
N LYS A 224 -3.73 13.62 -22.53
CA LYS A 224 -5.20 13.78 -22.44
C LYS A 224 -5.86 12.68 -21.59
N PRO A 225 -6.71 13.04 -20.61
CA PRO A 225 -7.49 12.08 -19.85
C PRO A 225 -8.47 11.25 -20.71
N GLU A 226 -8.70 11.63 -21.97
CA GLU A 226 -9.47 10.80 -22.93
C GLU A 226 -8.80 9.42 -23.20
N LEU A 227 -7.50 9.25 -22.91
CA LEU A 227 -6.79 7.96 -22.92
C LEU A 227 -6.75 7.27 -21.54
N ALA A 228 -7.32 7.89 -20.49
CA ALA A 228 -7.22 7.47 -19.10
C ALA A 228 -8.09 6.26 -18.71
N GLY A 229 -9.01 5.85 -19.59
CA GLY A 229 -10.01 4.82 -19.29
C GLY A 229 -9.48 3.41 -19.09
N THR A 230 -8.23 3.10 -19.46
CA THR A 230 -7.67 1.75 -19.29
C THR A 230 -6.21 1.68 -18.84
N GLU A 231 -5.41 2.75 -18.99
CA GLU A 231 -3.96 2.71 -18.70
C GLU A 231 -3.49 3.59 -17.51
N ILE A 232 -4.30 4.57 -17.05
CA ILE A 232 -3.82 5.59 -16.09
C ILE A 232 -4.05 5.23 -14.62
N CYS A 233 -4.99 4.34 -14.31
CA CYS A 233 -5.15 3.82 -12.95
C CYS A 233 -4.15 2.66 -12.74
N PRO A 234 -3.11 2.81 -11.90
CA PRO A 234 -2.24 1.69 -11.56
C PRO A 234 -3.07 0.52 -11.04
N HIS A 235 -2.79 -0.69 -11.53
CA HIS A 235 -3.42 -1.92 -11.05
C HIS A 235 -3.17 -2.20 -9.56
N ASP A 236 -2.19 -1.50 -8.96
CA ASP A 236 -1.78 -1.64 -7.57
C ASP A 236 -2.22 -0.47 -6.67
N LEU A 237 -3.23 0.33 -7.07
CA LEU A 237 -3.87 1.34 -6.21
C LEU A 237 -4.70 0.75 -5.07
#